data_AF-A0A953ARY1-F1
#
_entry.id   AF-A0A953ARY1-F1
#
_cell.length_a   1.000
_cell.length_b   1.000
_cell.length_c   1.000
_cell.angle_alpha   90.00
_cell.angle_beta   90.00
_cell.angle_gamma   90.00
#
_symmetry.space_group_name_H-M   'P 1'
#
loop_
_entity.id
_entity.type
_entity.pdbx_description
1 polymer ?
#
loop_
_entity_poly.entity_id
_entity_poly.type
_entity_poly.pdbx_seq_one_letter_code
_entity_poly.pdbx_strand_id
1 'polypeptide(L)'
;MTSPRHALLCLALFAGGAGLAQTLPPNHPPIGTGSPAPADAPALETSQKLLEQLDRTDGLKERDKPFEIALSMGKLYYGNGRFEDAAGLLKQAVDKGEPVRTFYVAALKQARQKKLDLPNAETAGCLFAPTDSLQKQLETATQRQKSGQLAAAATCARVALEPVMEARQLYAGALINSGQTDQALPVLEESLATTPDDPDVLWTHAMALAELRGDDPKALGEVGRELRRYLALRPDSPRTSWAKTVLAHVEAAAGAGGFTRLDEQRNAEAHAKAEAAWKNAPKTAQAGLPAISPEAMEAIQNTERTPELMAGLQKLVEEAEEHLAHGRFQEALDNYKRVVPFEPQNGRARAGMAWAMIGLNRQPMADRVWQVAVQGDPKAVDALGTTLKEKGDPEGAKKLWRKLAESDPSYAASAGLANRVGP
;
A
#
# COMPACT_ATOMS: atom_id res chain seq x y z
N MET A 1 -8.47 7.64 -7.22
CA MET A 1 -7.13 7.54 -7.83
C MET A 1 -6.15 7.30 -6.70
N THR A 2 -5.72 6.06 -6.49
CA THR A 2 -4.67 5.77 -5.51
C THR A 2 -3.33 6.14 -6.15
N SER A 3 -2.59 7.05 -5.52
CA SER A 3 -1.22 7.38 -5.94
C SER A 3 -0.36 6.10 -6.00
N PRO A 4 0.66 5.99 -6.87
CA PRO A 4 1.64 4.90 -6.78
C PRO A 4 2.26 4.75 -5.37
N ARG A 5 2.21 5.81 -4.54
CA ARG A 5 2.57 5.78 -3.11
C ARG A 5 1.61 4.93 -2.25
N HIS A 6 0.32 4.94 -2.57
CA HIS A 6 -0.71 4.12 -1.91
C HIS A 6 -0.54 2.62 -2.22
N ALA A 7 0.05 2.25 -3.36
CA ALA A 7 0.25 0.84 -3.73
C ALA A 7 1.30 0.12 -2.86
N LEU A 8 2.37 0.83 -2.45
CA LEU A 8 3.34 0.33 -1.46
C LEU A 8 2.69 0.07 -0.09
N LEU A 9 1.67 0.86 0.23
CA LEU A 9 0.98 0.84 1.52
C LEU A 9 -0.10 -0.25 1.61
N CYS A 10 -0.93 -0.40 0.57
CA CYS A 10 -1.98 -1.42 0.52
C CYS A 10 -1.42 -2.86 0.53
N LEU A 11 -0.29 -3.10 -0.14
CA LEU A 11 0.40 -4.40 -0.08
C LEU A 11 1.03 -4.66 1.31
N ALA A 12 1.38 -3.62 2.07
CA ALA A 12 1.99 -3.74 3.39
C ALA A 12 0.98 -4.02 4.52
N LEU A 13 -0.28 -3.58 4.39
CA LEU A 13 -1.31 -3.71 5.42
C LEU A 13 -2.09 -5.04 5.34
N PHE A 14 -2.27 -5.60 4.15
CA PHE A 14 -2.91 -6.92 3.98
C PHE A 14 -2.09 -8.08 4.55
N ALA A 15 -0.76 -7.93 4.66
CA ALA A 15 0.09 -8.92 5.32
C ALA A 15 -0.05 -8.93 6.87
N GLY A 16 -0.83 -8.01 7.45
CA GLY A 16 -1.16 -7.97 8.88
C GLY A 16 -2.49 -8.64 9.25
N GLY A 17 -3.33 -9.01 8.27
CA GLY A 17 -4.62 -9.68 8.53
C GLY A 17 -4.55 -11.21 8.47
N ALA A 18 -3.55 -11.77 7.80
CA ALA A 18 -3.33 -13.21 7.73
C ALA A 18 -2.43 -13.67 8.89
N GLY A 19 -3.05 -13.87 10.05
CA GLY A 19 -2.47 -14.65 11.13
C GLY A 19 -1.93 -13.85 12.31
N LEU A 20 -2.77 -13.69 13.33
CA LEU A 20 -2.32 -13.91 14.71
C LEU A 20 -1.92 -15.40 14.87
N ALA A 21 -0.93 -15.85 14.12
CA ALA A 21 -0.20 -17.07 14.45
C ALA A 21 0.96 -16.63 15.34
N GLN A 22 0.63 -16.26 16.58
CA GLN A 22 1.64 -16.30 17.64
C GLN A 22 2.18 -17.74 17.64
N THR A 23 3.48 -17.91 17.41
CA THR A 23 4.13 -19.19 17.66
C THR A 23 3.89 -19.52 19.12
N LEU A 24 3.08 -20.54 19.39
CA LEU A 24 2.70 -20.94 20.73
C LEU A 24 3.95 -21.27 21.54
N PRO A 25 3.98 -20.93 22.84
CA PRO A 25 5.16 -21.14 23.68
C PRO A 25 5.57 -22.63 23.75
N PRO A 26 6.85 -22.94 24.03
CA PRO A 26 7.30 -24.31 24.24
C PRO A 26 6.48 -24.94 25.37
N ASN A 27 5.91 -26.13 25.10
CA ASN A 27 4.97 -26.87 25.96
C ASN A 27 3.48 -26.47 25.87
N HIS A 28 3.04 -25.70 24.87
CA HIS A 28 1.61 -25.65 24.55
C HIS A 28 1.11 -27.07 24.20
N PRO A 29 -0.03 -27.55 24.75
CA PRO A 29 -0.59 -28.85 24.40
C PRO A 29 -0.79 -28.94 22.88
N PRO A 30 -0.65 -30.13 22.26
CA PRO A 30 -0.82 -30.25 20.81
C PRO A 30 -2.17 -29.66 20.41
N ILE A 31 -2.18 -28.81 19.39
CA ILE A 31 -3.43 -28.40 18.76
C ILE A 31 -4.01 -29.68 18.20
N GLY A 32 -4.99 -30.26 18.91
CA GLY A 32 -5.80 -31.32 18.34
C GLY A 32 -6.35 -30.78 17.04
N THR A 33 -6.08 -31.45 15.92
CA THR A 33 -6.91 -31.30 14.73
C THR A 33 -8.32 -31.54 15.22
N GLY A 34 -9.09 -30.46 15.39
CA GLY A 34 -10.32 -30.49 16.16
C GLY A 34 -11.12 -31.70 15.75
N SER A 35 -11.41 -32.59 16.70
CA SER A 35 -12.51 -33.52 16.49
C SER A 35 -13.69 -32.67 16.02
N PRO A 36 -14.44 -33.11 14.98
CA PRO A 36 -15.62 -32.38 14.58
C PRO A 36 -16.46 -32.11 15.84
N ALA A 37 -16.91 -30.87 15.97
CA ALA A 37 -17.76 -30.49 17.09
C ALA A 37 -18.88 -31.53 17.22
N PRO A 38 -19.30 -31.89 18.46
CA PRO A 38 -20.44 -32.78 18.67
C PRO A 38 -21.59 -32.32 17.78
N ALA A 39 -22.35 -33.25 17.18
CA ALA A 39 -23.45 -32.91 16.28
C ALA A 39 -24.50 -31.95 16.91
N ASP A 40 -24.49 -31.85 18.24
CA ASP A 40 -25.39 -31.04 19.05
C ASP A 40 -24.72 -29.77 19.63
N ALA A 41 -23.48 -29.44 19.23
CA ALA A 41 -22.86 -28.18 19.61
C ALA A 41 -23.55 -27.02 18.84
N PRO A 42 -24.00 -25.95 19.52
CA PRO A 42 -24.57 -24.81 18.81
C PRO A 42 -23.53 -24.31 17.80
N ALA A 43 -23.95 -24.15 16.54
CA ALA A 43 -23.08 -23.66 15.48
C ALA A 43 -22.41 -22.37 15.96
N LEU A 44 -21.07 -22.38 16.05
CA LEU A 44 -20.30 -21.16 16.27
C LEU A 44 -20.76 -20.15 15.22
N GLU A 45 -21.40 -19.07 15.66
CA GLU A 45 -21.84 -18.02 14.75
C GLU A 45 -20.64 -17.51 13.97
N THR A 46 -20.71 -17.54 12.64
CA THR A 46 -19.64 -17.02 11.81
C THR A 46 -19.46 -15.53 12.11
N SER A 47 -18.23 -15.01 11.99
CA SER A 47 -17.95 -13.57 12.18
C SER A 47 -18.89 -12.69 11.34
N GLN A 48 -19.25 -13.17 10.15
CA GLN A 48 -20.20 -12.54 9.25
C GLN A 48 -21.62 -12.44 9.84
N LYS A 49 -22.16 -13.52 10.41
CA LYS A 49 -23.50 -13.51 11.01
C LYS A 49 -23.56 -12.63 12.25
N LEU A 50 -22.50 -12.61 13.06
CA LEU A 50 -22.38 -11.70 14.20
C LEU A 50 -22.34 -10.23 13.73
N LEU A 51 -21.56 -9.92 12.69
CA LEU A 51 -21.50 -8.56 12.12
C LEU A 51 -22.86 -8.10 11.58
N GLU A 52 -23.62 -8.97 10.92
CA GLU A 52 -24.98 -8.65 10.47
C GLU A 52 -25.93 -8.32 11.62
N GLN A 53 -25.84 -9.04 12.74
CA GLN A 53 -26.63 -8.74 13.94
C GLN A 53 -26.24 -7.40 14.56
N LEU A 54 -24.94 -7.13 14.68
CA LEU A 54 -24.43 -5.87 15.22
C LEU A 54 -24.85 -4.68 14.35
N ASP A 55 -24.76 -4.80 13.03
CA ASP A 55 -25.16 -3.74 12.09
C ASP A 55 -26.66 -3.44 12.11
N ARG A 56 -27.50 -4.43 12.43
CA ARG A 56 -28.97 -4.24 12.58
C ARG A 56 -29.35 -3.63 13.92
N THR A 57 -28.41 -3.43 14.83
CA THR A 57 -28.68 -2.87 16.15
C THR A 57 -28.64 -1.34 16.08
N ASP A 58 -29.80 -0.71 16.16
CA ASP A 58 -29.92 0.75 16.02
C ASP A 58 -29.09 1.53 17.05
N GLY A 59 -28.28 2.47 16.54
CA GLY A 59 -27.43 3.33 17.35
C GLY A 59 -26.26 2.61 18.03
N LEU A 60 -25.97 1.34 17.67
CA LEU A 60 -24.95 0.56 18.34
C LEU A 60 -23.56 1.18 18.18
N LYS A 61 -23.24 1.75 17.02
CA LYS A 61 -21.90 2.29 16.72
C LYS A 61 -21.63 3.58 17.50
N GLU A 62 -22.65 4.40 17.70
CA GLU A 62 -22.59 5.73 18.30
C GLU A 62 -22.62 5.70 19.84
N ARG A 63 -23.17 4.65 20.44
CA ARG A 63 -23.20 4.49 21.90
C ARG A 63 -21.78 4.46 22.48
N ASP A 64 -21.58 5.19 23.58
CA ASP A 64 -20.35 5.15 24.37
C ASP A 64 -20.15 3.73 24.93
N LYS A 65 -18.95 3.18 24.73
CA LYS A 65 -18.61 1.82 25.16
C LYS A 65 -17.46 1.83 26.18
N PRO A 66 -17.46 0.91 27.15
CA PRO A 66 -16.26 0.56 27.90
C PRO A 66 -15.13 0.18 26.94
N PHE A 67 -13.90 0.38 27.39
CA PHE A 67 -12.68 0.12 26.61
C PHE A 67 -12.69 -1.28 25.96
N GLU A 68 -13.03 -2.30 26.74
CA GLU A 68 -12.97 -3.71 26.33
C GLU A 68 -13.96 -3.98 25.19
N ILE A 69 -15.18 -3.46 25.31
CA ILE A 69 -16.22 -3.65 24.28
C ILE A 69 -15.83 -2.90 23.00
N ALA A 70 -15.36 -1.66 23.13
CA ALA A 70 -14.89 -0.85 22.00
C ALA A 70 -13.74 -1.54 21.25
N LEU A 71 -12.73 -2.03 21.98
CA LEU A 71 -11.59 -2.74 21.41
C LEU A 71 -12.00 -4.06 20.74
N SER A 72 -12.81 -4.88 21.42
CA SER A 72 -13.27 -6.18 20.87
C SER A 72 -14.09 -6.00 19.60
N MET A 73 -15.05 -5.07 19.59
CA MET A 73 -15.83 -4.78 18.39
C MET A 73 -14.94 -4.17 17.29
N GLY A 74 -14.06 -3.23 17.64
CA GLY A 74 -13.10 -2.65 16.71
C GLY A 74 -12.24 -3.71 16.02
N LYS A 75 -11.71 -4.68 16.78
CA LYS A 75 -10.97 -5.84 16.26
C LYS A 75 -11.81 -6.71 15.33
N LEU A 76 -13.07 -6.96 15.69
CA LEU A 76 -13.99 -7.73 14.85
C LEU A 76 -14.20 -7.05 13.49
N TYR A 77 -14.52 -5.76 13.45
CA TYR A 77 -14.69 -5.02 12.19
C TYR A 77 -13.37 -4.94 11.40
N TYR A 78 -12.26 -4.65 12.08
CA TYR A 78 -10.93 -4.55 11.46
C TYR A 78 -10.51 -5.88 10.79
N GLY A 79 -10.63 -7.00 11.52
CA GLY A 79 -10.26 -8.32 11.02
C GLY A 79 -11.11 -8.82 9.85
N ASN A 80 -12.29 -8.21 9.63
CA ASN A 80 -13.15 -8.50 8.49
C ASN A 80 -13.05 -7.41 7.38
N GLY A 81 -12.00 -6.58 7.41
CA GLY A 81 -11.70 -5.59 6.37
C GLY A 81 -12.62 -4.36 6.38
N ARG A 82 -13.42 -4.17 7.44
CA ARG A 82 -14.35 -3.05 7.58
C ARG A 82 -13.70 -1.91 8.35
N PHE A 83 -12.71 -1.29 7.73
CA PHE A 83 -11.81 -0.34 8.40
C PHE A 83 -12.50 0.95 8.84
N GLU A 84 -13.42 1.49 8.04
CA GLU A 84 -14.19 2.69 8.44
C GLU A 84 -15.07 2.44 9.67
N ASP A 85 -15.76 1.29 9.70
CA ASP A 85 -16.57 0.88 10.85
C ASP A 85 -15.71 0.61 12.10
N ALA A 86 -14.53 0.03 11.90
CA ALA A 86 -13.57 -0.23 12.97
C ALA A 86 -13.01 1.08 13.55
N ALA A 87 -12.73 2.08 12.71
CA ALA A 87 -12.07 3.32 13.13
C ALA A 87 -12.83 4.05 14.25
N GLY A 88 -14.16 4.16 14.16
CA GLY A 88 -14.97 4.80 15.19
C GLY A 88 -14.91 4.10 16.54
N LEU A 89 -14.98 2.76 16.54
CA LEU A 89 -14.90 1.93 17.75
C LEU A 89 -13.50 1.93 18.36
N LEU A 90 -12.47 1.80 17.52
CA LEU A 90 -11.08 1.83 17.94
C LEU A 90 -10.69 3.21 18.47
N LYS A 91 -11.24 4.30 17.91
CA LYS A 91 -11.08 5.63 18.48
C LYS A 91 -11.63 5.73 19.91
N GLN A 92 -12.83 5.18 20.18
CA GLN A 92 -13.36 5.13 21.55
C GLN A 92 -12.40 4.37 22.47
N ALA A 93 -11.87 3.21 22.04
CA ALA A 93 -10.89 2.46 22.82
C ALA A 93 -9.60 3.27 23.09
N VAL A 94 -9.08 3.99 22.09
CA VAL A 94 -7.92 4.89 22.27
C VAL A 94 -8.21 5.98 23.30
N ASP A 95 -9.37 6.65 23.18
CA ASP A 95 -9.76 7.73 24.08
C ASP A 95 -9.94 7.23 25.53
N LYS A 96 -10.56 6.05 25.72
CA LYS A 96 -10.73 5.43 27.05
C LYS A 96 -9.41 4.90 27.63
N GLY A 97 -8.45 4.54 26.79
CA GLY A 97 -7.13 4.06 27.21
C GLY A 97 -6.12 5.17 27.53
N GLU A 98 -6.40 6.40 27.11
CA GLU A 98 -5.48 7.54 27.29
C GLU A 98 -5.05 7.81 28.75
N PRO A 99 -5.93 7.69 29.77
CA PRO A 99 -5.51 7.82 31.17
C PRO A 99 -4.43 6.82 31.58
N VAL A 100 -4.46 5.58 31.07
CA VAL A 100 -3.44 4.56 31.34
C VAL A 100 -2.12 4.94 30.70
N ARG A 101 -2.13 5.40 29.45
CA ARG A 101 -0.92 5.84 28.74
C ARG A 101 -0.25 7.00 29.44
N THR A 102 -1.02 8.04 29.77
CA THR A 102 -0.54 9.21 30.51
C THR A 102 0.02 8.83 31.87
N PHE A 103 -0.67 7.96 32.62
CA PHE A 103 -0.19 7.45 33.90
C PHE A 103 1.12 6.68 33.75
N TYR A 104 1.22 5.77 32.78
CA TYR A 104 2.42 5.00 32.52
C TYR A 104 3.63 5.89 32.24
N VAL A 105 3.50 6.88 31.35
CA VAL A 105 4.59 7.81 31.00
C VAL A 105 5.08 8.56 32.26
N ALA A 106 4.15 9.03 33.09
CA ALA A 106 4.48 9.72 34.33
C ALA A 106 5.16 8.79 35.35
N ALA A 107 4.60 7.60 35.58
CA ALA A 107 5.12 6.62 36.52
C ALA A 107 6.52 6.12 36.11
N LEU A 108 6.73 5.84 34.82
CA LEU A 108 8.03 5.43 34.29
C LEU A 108 9.07 6.54 34.43
N LYS A 109 8.71 7.79 34.13
CA LYS A 109 9.60 8.94 34.33
C LYS A 109 10.01 9.06 35.79
N GLN A 110 9.06 8.92 36.72
CA GLN A 110 9.33 8.99 38.15
C GLN A 110 10.25 7.85 38.62
N ALA A 111 10.00 6.62 38.18
CA ALA A 111 10.85 5.47 38.50
C ALA A 111 12.28 5.65 37.99
N ARG A 112 12.45 6.14 36.74
CA ARG A 112 13.75 6.44 36.14
C ARG A 112 14.50 7.55 36.89
N GLN A 113 13.82 8.62 37.27
CA GLN A 113 14.42 9.72 38.06
C GLN A 113 14.95 9.23 39.41
N LYS A 114 14.25 8.25 40.02
CA LYS A 114 14.66 7.61 41.27
C LYS A 114 15.62 6.44 41.05
N LYS A 115 16.03 6.17 39.81
CA LYS A 115 16.92 5.05 39.42
C LYS A 115 16.42 3.70 39.96
N LEU A 116 15.12 3.48 39.89
CA LEU A 116 14.49 2.24 40.35
C LEU A 116 14.47 1.21 39.23
N ASP A 117 14.82 -0.03 39.57
CA ASP A 117 14.61 -1.17 38.70
C ASP A 117 13.13 -1.58 38.70
N LEU A 118 12.58 -1.83 37.52
CA LEU A 118 11.19 -2.22 37.37
C LEU A 118 11.06 -3.74 37.64
N PRO A 119 10.26 -4.16 38.64
CA PRO A 119 9.98 -5.57 38.85
C PRO A 119 9.17 -6.16 37.70
N ASN A 120 9.16 -7.48 37.59
CA ASN A 120 8.23 -8.18 36.70
C ASN A 120 6.78 -8.06 37.20
N ALA A 121 5.81 -8.44 36.36
CA ALA A 121 4.38 -8.28 36.66
C ALA A 121 3.94 -9.07 37.91
N GLU A 122 4.48 -10.27 38.12
CA GLU A 122 4.15 -11.11 39.27
C GLU A 122 4.63 -10.49 40.59
N THR A 123 5.90 -10.09 40.66
CA THR A 123 6.48 -9.43 41.85
C THR A 123 5.81 -8.08 42.14
N ALA A 124 5.37 -7.38 41.10
CA ALA A 124 4.61 -6.14 41.23
C ALA A 124 3.14 -6.37 41.65
N GLY A 125 2.66 -7.63 41.61
CA GLY A 125 1.27 -8.00 41.89
C GLY A 125 0.29 -7.42 40.86
N CYS A 126 0.65 -7.51 39.57
CA CYS A 126 -0.09 -6.97 38.42
C CYS A 126 -0.45 -8.08 37.42
N LEU A 127 -0.70 -9.30 37.89
CA LEU A 127 -1.26 -10.38 37.08
C LEU A 127 -2.77 -10.21 37.04
N PHE A 128 -3.27 -9.68 35.93
CA PHE A 128 -4.70 -9.43 35.73
C PHE A 128 -5.39 -10.63 35.09
N ALA A 129 -6.62 -10.91 35.49
CA ALA A 129 -7.46 -11.87 34.80
C ALA A 129 -7.92 -11.28 33.45
N PRO A 130 -8.24 -12.11 32.43
CA PRO A 130 -8.79 -11.62 31.16
C PRO A 130 -10.08 -10.80 31.30
N THR A 131 -10.80 -10.96 32.42
CA THR A 131 -12.04 -10.24 32.75
C THR A 131 -11.80 -8.95 33.53
N ASP A 132 -10.56 -8.66 33.94
CA ASP A 132 -10.24 -7.44 34.67
C ASP A 132 -10.26 -6.24 33.72
N SER A 133 -11.14 -5.29 34.00
CA SER A 133 -11.27 -4.08 33.18
C SER A 133 -10.02 -3.22 33.25
N LEU A 134 -9.75 -2.49 32.17
CA LEU A 134 -8.65 -1.52 32.07
C LEU A 134 -8.71 -0.49 33.22
N GLN A 135 -9.91 -0.12 33.65
CA GLN A 135 -10.11 0.74 34.80
C GLN A 135 -9.55 0.10 36.09
N LYS A 136 -9.90 -1.17 36.37
CA LYS A 136 -9.38 -1.90 37.54
C LYS A 136 -7.86 -2.03 37.48
N GLN A 137 -7.30 -2.22 36.29
CA GLN A 137 -5.85 -2.28 36.09
C GLN A 137 -5.17 -0.94 36.41
N LEU A 138 -5.75 0.18 35.96
CA LEU A 138 -5.28 1.54 36.28
C LEU A 138 -5.39 1.85 37.78
N GLU A 139 -6.49 1.45 38.42
CA GLU A 139 -6.69 1.62 39.86
C GLU A 139 -5.62 0.86 40.66
N THR A 140 -5.26 -0.34 40.22
CA THR A 140 -4.18 -1.14 40.82
C THR A 140 -2.84 -0.41 40.71
N ALA A 141 -2.50 0.10 39.52
CA ALA A 141 -1.27 0.87 39.30
C ALA A 141 -1.23 2.16 40.15
N THR A 142 -2.36 2.86 40.23
CA THR A 142 -2.53 4.07 41.03
C THR A 142 -2.37 3.78 42.52
N GLN A 143 -2.92 2.66 43.01
CA GLN A 143 -2.78 2.26 44.41
C GLN A 143 -1.33 1.95 44.77
N ARG A 144 -0.59 1.26 43.89
CA ARG A 144 0.86 1.04 44.09
C ARG A 144 1.62 2.35 44.23
N GLN A 145 1.30 3.34 43.40
CA GLN A 145 1.93 4.66 43.46
C GLN A 145 1.63 5.37 44.78
N LYS A 146 0.36 5.36 45.22
CA LYS A 146 -0.07 5.93 46.51
C LYS A 146 0.62 5.27 47.70
N SER A 147 0.89 3.97 47.63
CA SER A 147 1.65 3.22 48.63
C SER A 147 3.17 3.41 48.53
N GLY A 148 3.66 4.34 47.71
CA GLY A 148 5.09 4.61 47.54
C GLY A 148 5.86 3.57 46.71
N GLN A 149 5.16 2.56 46.17
CA GLN A 149 5.76 1.49 45.37
C GLN A 149 5.90 1.92 43.91
N LEU A 150 6.73 2.93 43.66
CA LEU A 150 6.83 3.60 42.35
C LEU A 150 7.22 2.66 41.20
N ALA A 151 8.15 1.74 41.44
CA ALA A 151 8.55 0.75 40.45
C ALA A 151 7.41 -0.23 40.11
N ALA A 152 6.68 -0.71 41.13
CA ALA A 152 5.53 -1.58 40.93
C ALA A 152 4.37 -0.84 40.23
N ALA A 153 4.17 0.45 40.52
CA ALA A 153 3.19 1.28 39.82
C ALA A 153 3.49 1.40 38.32
N ALA A 154 4.74 1.69 37.98
CA ALA A 154 5.19 1.74 36.58
C ALA A 154 5.04 0.37 35.89
N THR A 155 5.34 -0.73 36.58
CA THR A 155 5.12 -2.09 36.06
C THR A 155 3.65 -2.41 35.84
N CYS A 156 2.77 -2.15 36.80
CA CYS A 156 1.32 -2.38 36.64
C CYS A 156 0.75 -1.56 35.48
N ALA A 157 1.16 -0.29 35.38
CA ALA A 157 0.74 0.58 34.28
C ALA A 157 1.24 0.07 32.92
N ARG A 158 2.47 -0.47 32.86
CA ARG A 158 3.02 -1.09 31.64
C ARG A 158 2.21 -2.31 31.18
N VAL A 159 1.73 -3.12 32.13
CA VAL A 159 0.85 -4.26 31.79
C VAL A 159 -0.49 -3.75 31.25
N ALA A 160 -1.10 -2.77 31.91
CA ALA A 160 -2.35 -2.17 31.47
C ALA A 160 -2.22 -1.44 30.11
N LEU A 161 -1.01 -0.98 29.78
CA LEU A 161 -0.72 -0.26 28.54
C LEU A 161 -0.80 -1.16 27.29
N GLU A 162 -0.56 -2.47 27.42
CA GLU A 162 -0.49 -3.39 26.28
C GLU A 162 -1.75 -3.34 25.39
N PRO A 163 -2.97 -3.57 25.90
CA PRO A 163 -4.18 -3.48 25.07
C PRO A 163 -4.46 -2.04 24.59
N VAL A 164 -3.98 -1.02 25.30
CA VAL A 164 -4.10 0.38 24.87
C VAL A 164 -3.23 0.66 23.64
N MET A 165 -2.01 0.13 23.59
CA MET A 165 -1.15 0.26 22.40
C MET A 165 -1.68 -0.57 21.24
N GLU A 166 -2.26 -1.74 21.50
CA GLU A 166 -2.96 -2.52 20.47
C GLU A 166 -4.12 -1.71 19.86
N ALA A 167 -4.95 -1.08 20.69
CA ALA A 167 -6.04 -0.23 20.21
C ALA A 167 -5.55 0.91 19.32
N ARG A 168 -4.45 1.58 19.70
CA ARG A 168 -3.83 2.66 18.92
C ARG A 168 -3.26 2.17 17.60
N GLN A 169 -2.58 1.02 17.61
CA GLN A 169 -2.06 0.39 16.39
C GLN A 169 -3.17 0.04 15.41
N LEU A 170 -4.23 -0.61 15.90
CA LEU A 170 -5.39 -0.95 15.07
C LEU A 170 -6.12 0.30 14.58
N TYR A 171 -6.25 1.34 15.41
CA TYR A 171 -6.87 2.59 15.01
C TYR A 171 -6.09 3.29 13.89
N ALA A 172 -4.77 3.42 14.05
CA ALA A 172 -3.90 3.96 13.01
C ALA A 172 -3.98 3.11 11.74
N GLY A 173 -3.94 1.78 11.85
CA GLY A 173 -4.13 0.87 10.72
C GLY A 173 -5.49 1.06 10.04
N ALA A 174 -6.57 1.29 10.79
CA ALA A 174 -7.92 1.49 10.25
C ALA A 174 -8.00 2.80 9.47
N LEU A 175 -7.42 3.88 10.01
CA LEU A 175 -7.31 5.16 9.32
C LEU A 175 -6.54 5.02 8.00
N ILE A 176 -5.37 4.37 8.04
CA ILE A 176 -4.53 4.18 6.86
C ILE A 176 -5.26 3.37 5.78
N ASN A 177 -5.86 2.23 6.13
CA ASN A 177 -6.60 1.40 5.16
C ASN A 177 -7.87 2.09 4.63
N SER A 178 -8.36 3.14 5.31
CA SER A 178 -9.47 3.97 4.86
C SER A 178 -8.99 5.24 4.12
N GLY A 179 -7.69 5.33 3.76
CA GLY A 179 -7.12 6.46 3.02
C GLY A 179 -6.87 7.72 3.84
N GLN A 180 -6.97 7.64 5.18
CA GLN A 180 -6.81 8.76 6.12
C GLN A 180 -5.43 8.71 6.80
N THR A 181 -4.37 8.48 6.02
CA THR A 181 -2.98 8.35 6.52
C THR A 181 -2.52 9.59 7.29
N ASP A 182 -2.96 10.78 6.89
CA ASP A 182 -2.68 12.06 7.54
C ASP A 182 -3.17 12.09 9.00
N GLN A 183 -4.35 11.53 9.26
CA GLN A 183 -4.91 11.41 10.61
C GLN A 183 -4.23 10.31 11.44
N ALA A 184 -3.69 9.27 10.78
CA ALA A 184 -2.97 8.19 11.45
C ALA A 184 -1.60 8.63 11.99
N LEU A 185 -0.94 9.56 11.29
CA LEU A 185 0.42 10.01 11.63
C LEU A 185 0.57 10.49 13.09
N PRO A 186 -0.24 11.44 13.62
CA PRO A 186 -0.10 11.88 15.01
C PRO A 186 -0.37 10.77 16.02
N VAL A 187 -1.25 9.81 15.70
CA VAL A 187 -1.52 8.65 16.56
C VAL A 187 -0.27 7.76 16.67
N LEU A 188 0.42 7.55 15.55
CA LEU A 188 1.65 6.76 15.47
C LEU A 188 2.83 7.47 16.14
N GLU A 189 3.00 8.78 15.93
CA GLU A 189 4.02 9.59 16.59
C GLU A 189 3.87 9.54 18.12
N GLU A 190 2.64 9.70 18.64
CA GLU A 190 2.37 9.58 20.08
C GLU A 190 2.58 8.15 20.61
N SER A 191 2.32 7.14 19.77
CA SER A 191 2.60 5.75 20.10
C SER A 191 4.10 5.49 20.22
N LEU A 192 4.92 5.96 19.28
CA LEU A 192 6.39 5.88 19.35
C LEU A 192 6.97 6.67 20.52
N ALA A 193 6.39 7.82 20.88
CA ALA A 193 6.80 8.55 22.06
C ALA A 193 6.55 7.75 23.37
N THR A 194 5.59 6.82 23.35
CA THR A 194 5.24 5.96 24.49
C THR A 194 6.05 4.65 24.48
N THR A 195 6.16 4.00 23.32
CA THR A 195 6.87 2.73 23.10
C THR A 195 7.82 2.84 21.89
N PRO A 196 9.02 3.46 22.08
CA PRO A 196 9.92 3.79 20.96
C PRO A 196 10.46 2.59 20.16
N ASP A 197 10.42 1.40 20.77
CA ASP A 197 10.95 0.15 20.21
C ASP A 197 9.83 -0.85 19.86
N ASP A 198 8.59 -0.39 19.75
CA ASP A 198 7.50 -1.24 19.27
C ASP A 198 7.67 -1.48 17.75
N PRO A 199 7.94 -2.73 17.32
CA PRO A 199 8.22 -3.00 15.91
C PRO A 199 7.03 -2.76 15.00
N ASP A 200 5.79 -2.98 15.46
CA ASP A 200 4.60 -2.78 14.63
C ASP A 200 4.30 -1.29 14.46
N VAL A 201 4.51 -0.49 15.52
CA VAL A 201 4.41 0.97 15.43
C VAL A 201 5.49 1.53 14.50
N LEU A 202 6.76 1.11 14.67
CA LEU A 202 7.88 1.55 13.82
C LEU A 202 7.62 1.24 12.34
N TRP A 203 7.14 0.04 12.04
CA TRP A 203 6.77 -0.34 10.68
C TRP A 203 5.67 0.57 10.13
N THR A 204 4.58 0.73 10.88
CA THR A 204 3.39 1.45 10.42
C THR A 204 3.67 2.96 10.26
N HIS A 205 4.43 3.55 11.18
CA HIS A 205 4.88 4.94 11.10
C HIS A 205 5.80 5.18 9.90
N ALA A 206 6.82 4.33 9.71
CA ALA A 206 7.71 4.42 8.57
C ALA A 206 6.95 4.39 7.23
N MET A 207 5.92 3.53 7.13
CA MET A 207 5.10 3.44 5.92
C MET A 207 4.24 4.68 5.71
N ALA A 208 3.55 5.15 6.76
CA ALA A 208 2.76 6.38 6.69
C ALA A 208 3.61 7.61 6.35
N LEU A 209 4.80 7.72 6.94
CA LEU A 209 5.74 8.82 6.70
C LEU A 209 6.30 8.80 5.27
N ALA A 210 6.63 7.62 4.73
CA ALA A 210 7.07 7.46 3.35
C ALA A 210 5.97 7.85 2.34
N GLU A 211 4.71 7.56 2.64
CA GLU A 211 3.58 7.92 1.79
C GLU A 211 3.35 9.44 1.78
N LEU A 212 3.23 10.05 2.97
CA LEU A 212 2.90 11.46 3.10
C LEU A 212 4.06 12.38 2.75
N ARG A 213 5.30 11.95 2.99
CA ARG A 213 6.51 12.77 2.90
C ARG A 213 7.61 12.13 2.06
N GLY A 214 7.22 11.36 1.06
CA GLY A 214 8.11 10.61 0.18
C GLY A 214 9.10 11.44 -0.67
N ASP A 215 8.95 12.76 -0.71
CA ASP A 215 9.90 13.68 -1.37
C ASP A 215 10.70 14.55 -0.40
N ASP A 216 10.51 14.36 0.92
CA ASP A 216 11.32 15.03 1.94
C ASP A 216 12.48 14.11 2.35
N PRO A 217 13.75 14.45 2.00
CA PRO A 217 14.90 13.62 2.34
C PRO A 217 15.09 13.43 3.84
N LYS A 218 14.65 14.38 4.68
CA LYS A 218 14.72 14.25 6.14
C LYS A 218 13.75 13.18 6.63
N ALA A 219 12.51 13.21 6.12
CA ALA A 219 11.50 12.21 6.42
C ALA A 219 11.93 10.82 5.94
N LEU A 220 12.45 10.69 4.71
CA LEU A 220 13.00 9.42 4.22
C LEU A 220 14.19 8.92 5.07
N GLY A 221 15.03 9.82 5.56
CA GLY A 221 16.09 9.49 6.50
C GLY A 221 15.57 8.92 7.82
N GLU A 222 14.41 9.38 8.29
CA GLU A 222 13.71 8.84 9.46
C GLU A 222 13.09 7.48 9.18
N VAL A 223 12.36 7.34 8.08
CA VAL A 223 11.84 6.05 7.59
C VAL A 223 12.95 4.99 7.55
N GLY A 224 14.13 5.33 7.01
CA GLY A 224 15.27 4.42 6.96
C GLY A 224 15.80 4.02 8.34
N ARG A 225 15.82 4.93 9.32
CA ARG A 225 16.21 4.60 10.71
C ARG A 225 15.22 3.63 11.36
N GLU A 226 13.93 3.88 11.20
CA GLU A 226 12.87 3.04 11.77
C GLU A 226 12.87 1.65 11.15
N LEU A 227 13.01 1.53 9.83
CA LEU A 227 13.09 0.24 9.15
C LEU A 227 14.32 -0.57 9.58
N ARG A 228 15.47 0.08 9.79
CA ARG A 228 16.65 -0.60 10.37
C ARG A 228 16.39 -1.07 11.81
N ARG A 229 15.70 -0.25 12.62
CA ARG A 229 15.34 -0.63 13.99
C ARG A 229 14.36 -1.80 14.00
N TYR A 230 13.33 -1.77 13.15
CA TYR A 230 12.39 -2.87 12.94
C TYR A 230 13.13 -4.17 12.56
N LEU A 231 14.02 -4.12 11.57
CA LEU A 231 14.80 -5.29 11.15
C LEU A 231 15.70 -5.85 12.25
N ALA A 232 16.23 -5.00 13.14
CA ALA A 232 17.01 -5.43 14.29
C ALA A 232 16.16 -6.09 15.39
N LEU A 233 14.92 -5.61 15.58
CA LEU A 233 13.97 -6.15 16.57
C LEU A 233 13.26 -7.42 16.08
N ARG A 234 13.07 -7.55 14.76
CA ARG A 234 12.30 -8.63 14.13
C ARG A 234 13.04 -9.23 12.92
N PRO A 235 14.24 -9.82 13.11
CA PRO A 235 15.03 -10.37 12.01
C PRO A 235 14.30 -11.51 11.26
N ASP A 236 13.47 -12.29 11.96
CA ASP A 236 12.78 -13.47 11.41
C ASP A 236 11.29 -13.24 11.12
N SER A 237 10.86 -11.99 10.97
CA SER A 237 9.48 -11.66 10.61
C SER A 237 9.15 -12.07 9.16
N PRO A 238 7.91 -12.48 8.86
CA PRO A 238 7.44 -12.66 7.47
C PRO A 238 7.67 -11.41 6.60
N ARG A 239 7.74 -10.22 7.20
CA ARG A 239 8.00 -8.96 6.48
C ARG A 239 9.49 -8.66 6.26
N THR A 240 10.44 -9.45 6.79
CA THR A 240 11.87 -9.10 6.74
C THR A 240 12.39 -8.87 5.33
N SER A 241 12.07 -9.76 4.39
CA SER A 241 12.51 -9.63 2.98
C SER A 241 11.96 -8.35 2.34
N TRP A 242 10.68 -8.08 2.58
CA TRP A 242 10.02 -6.87 2.12
C TRP A 242 10.61 -5.62 2.75
N ALA A 243 10.82 -5.61 4.07
CA ALA A 243 11.41 -4.51 4.81
C ALA A 243 12.82 -4.15 4.30
N LYS A 244 13.64 -5.14 3.92
CA LYS A 244 14.95 -4.90 3.28
C LYS A 244 14.81 -4.24 1.92
N THR A 245 13.84 -4.67 1.12
CA THR A 245 13.55 -4.10 -0.20
C THR A 245 13.09 -2.65 -0.09
N VAL A 246 12.15 -2.38 0.82
CA VAL A 246 11.64 -1.03 1.09
C VAL A 246 12.76 -0.13 1.62
N LEU A 247 13.59 -0.62 2.56
CA LEU A 247 14.72 0.13 3.08
C LEU A 247 15.69 0.56 1.96
N ALA A 248 16.08 -0.36 1.08
CA ALA A 248 16.96 -0.04 -0.05
C ALA A 248 16.34 1.01 -0.99
N HIS A 249 15.03 0.92 -1.24
CA HIS A 249 14.33 1.91 -2.06
C HIS A 249 14.27 3.29 -1.40
N VAL A 250 13.95 3.34 -0.10
CA VAL A 250 13.93 4.57 0.71
C VAL A 250 15.31 5.22 0.77
N GLU A 251 16.38 4.44 0.94
CA GLU A 251 17.75 4.97 0.97
C GLU A 251 18.18 5.52 -0.39
N ALA A 252 17.84 4.84 -1.49
CA ALA A 252 18.05 5.37 -2.84
C ALA A 252 17.27 6.67 -3.07
N ALA A 253 16.01 6.72 -2.63
CA ALA A 253 15.17 7.91 -2.76
C ALA A 253 15.70 9.07 -1.92
N ALA A 254 16.16 8.81 -0.70
CA ALA A 254 16.78 9.82 0.16
C ALA A 254 18.04 10.40 -0.51
N GLY A 255 18.87 9.56 -1.12
CA GLY A 255 20.06 9.98 -1.88
C GLY A 255 19.73 10.79 -3.13
N ALA A 256 18.66 10.44 -3.84
CA ALA A 256 18.18 11.18 -5.01
C ALA A 256 17.45 12.48 -4.66
N GLY A 257 17.06 12.65 -3.38
CA GLY A 257 16.34 13.81 -2.88
C GLY A 257 14.81 13.71 -2.97
N GLY A 258 14.28 12.49 -2.99
CA GLY A 258 12.86 12.15 -3.02
C GLY A 258 12.53 10.99 -3.96
N PHE A 259 11.38 10.34 -3.78
CA PHE A 259 10.91 9.31 -4.70
C PHE A 259 10.72 9.86 -6.12
N THR A 260 10.14 11.06 -6.26
CA THR A 260 9.95 11.68 -7.58
C THR A 260 11.27 11.88 -8.32
N ARG A 261 12.30 12.40 -7.64
CA ARG A 261 13.62 12.60 -8.24
C ARG A 261 14.32 11.28 -8.57
N LEU A 262 14.15 10.26 -7.74
CA LEU A 262 14.68 8.92 -8.03
C LEU A 262 14.07 8.35 -9.31
N ASP A 263 12.76 8.51 -9.50
CA ASP A 263 12.06 8.03 -10.70
C ASP A 263 12.49 8.83 -11.94
N GLU A 264 12.61 10.15 -11.84
CA GLU A 264 13.14 11.00 -12.92
C GLU A 264 14.56 10.56 -13.34
N GLN A 265 15.45 10.30 -12.39
CA GLN A 265 16.82 9.83 -12.67
C GLN A 265 16.80 8.46 -13.36
N ARG A 266 16.02 7.51 -12.85
CA ARG A 266 15.88 6.17 -13.45
C ARG A 266 15.33 6.24 -14.86
N ASN A 267 14.34 7.09 -15.09
CA ASN A 267 13.77 7.32 -16.42
C ASN A 267 14.81 7.92 -17.36
N ALA A 268 15.55 8.95 -16.93
CA ALA A 268 16.61 9.56 -17.72
C ALA A 268 17.71 8.56 -18.09
N GLU A 269 18.14 7.72 -17.13
CA GLU A 269 19.11 6.65 -17.38
C GLU A 269 18.58 5.60 -18.36
N ALA A 270 17.32 5.19 -18.22
CA ALA A 270 16.69 4.25 -19.15
C ALA A 270 16.61 4.83 -20.56
N HIS A 271 16.24 6.11 -20.69
CA HIS A 271 16.25 6.84 -21.95
C HIS A 271 17.65 6.91 -22.56
N ALA A 272 18.67 7.27 -21.78
CA ALA A 272 20.05 7.34 -22.26
C ALA A 272 20.57 5.97 -22.72
N LYS A 273 20.27 4.90 -21.99
CA LYS A 273 20.61 3.52 -22.39
C LYS A 273 19.90 3.12 -23.68
N ALA A 274 18.61 3.44 -23.80
CA ALA A 274 17.84 3.17 -25.00
C ALA A 274 18.39 3.94 -26.21
N GLU A 275 18.77 5.21 -26.03
CA GLU A 275 19.38 6.05 -27.05
C GLU A 275 20.75 5.50 -27.49
N ALA A 276 21.61 5.13 -26.55
CA ALA A 276 22.90 4.51 -26.85
C ALA A 276 22.73 3.19 -27.61
N ALA A 277 21.79 2.34 -27.16
CA ALA A 277 21.46 1.09 -27.84
C ALA A 277 20.90 1.34 -29.25
N TRP A 278 20.16 2.42 -29.47
CA TRP A 278 19.68 2.82 -30.79
C TRP A 278 20.81 3.28 -31.70
N LYS A 279 21.69 4.17 -31.22
CA LYS A 279 22.87 4.65 -31.98
C LYS A 279 23.75 3.50 -32.44
N ASN A 280 23.87 2.46 -31.61
CA ASN A 280 24.69 1.27 -31.91
C ASN A 280 23.93 0.16 -32.67
N ALA A 281 22.64 0.33 -32.95
CA ALA A 281 21.86 -0.65 -33.70
C ALA A 281 22.30 -0.70 -35.18
N PRO A 282 22.17 -1.86 -35.87
CA PRO A 282 22.49 -1.98 -37.29
C PRO A 282 21.73 -0.95 -38.14
N LYS A 283 22.36 -0.41 -39.18
CA LYS A 283 21.72 0.58 -40.08
C LYS A 283 20.40 0.09 -40.68
N THR A 284 20.22 -1.22 -40.86
CA THR A 284 18.94 -1.81 -41.30
C THR A 284 17.82 -1.68 -40.27
N ALA A 285 18.15 -1.68 -38.97
CA ALA A 285 17.20 -1.38 -37.89
C ALA A 285 16.90 0.13 -37.79
N GLN A 286 17.85 0.99 -38.19
CA GLN A 286 17.69 2.45 -38.22
C GLN A 286 16.94 2.96 -39.46
N ALA A 287 17.13 2.31 -40.62
CA ALA A 287 16.63 2.76 -41.93
C ALA A 287 15.11 2.60 -42.13
N GLY A 288 14.40 1.95 -41.19
CA GLY A 288 12.96 1.69 -41.31
C GLY A 288 12.03 2.78 -40.75
N LEU A 289 12.58 3.89 -40.25
CA LEU A 289 11.81 5.00 -39.67
C LEU A 289 12.40 6.35 -40.11
N PRO A 290 11.58 7.30 -40.58
CA PRO A 290 12.06 8.65 -40.84
C PRO A 290 12.49 9.29 -39.51
N ALA A 291 13.74 9.76 -39.44
CA ALA A 291 14.20 10.56 -38.32
C ALA A 291 13.49 11.93 -38.39
N ILE A 292 12.71 12.27 -37.35
CA ILE A 292 12.15 13.61 -37.22
C ILE A 292 13.31 14.53 -36.82
N SER A 293 13.58 15.56 -37.62
CA SER A 293 14.69 16.48 -37.32
C SER A 293 14.38 17.34 -36.08
N PRO A 294 15.38 17.88 -35.38
CA PRO A 294 15.17 18.81 -34.27
C PRO A 294 14.28 19.99 -34.65
N GLU A 295 14.43 20.51 -35.87
CA GLU A 295 13.61 21.61 -36.41
C GLU A 295 12.16 21.18 -36.63
N ALA A 296 11.94 19.94 -37.09
CA ALA A 296 10.59 19.39 -37.23
C ALA A 296 9.94 19.17 -35.84
N MET A 297 10.70 18.73 -34.84
CA MET A 297 10.22 18.62 -33.47
C MET A 297 9.87 19.98 -32.86
N GLU A 298 10.71 21.00 -33.07
CA GLU A 298 10.44 22.37 -32.62
C GLU A 298 9.19 22.95 -33.31
N ALA A 299 9.04 22.73 -34.62
CA ALA A 299 7.84 23.14 -35.36
C ALA A 299 6.57 22.47 -34.80
N ILE A 300 6.62 21.17 -34.48
CA ILE A 300 5.52 20.43 -33.88
C ILE A 300 5.21 20.94 -32.45
N GLN A 301 6.25 21.25 -31.66
CA GLN A 301 6.10 21.81 -30.32
C GLN A 301 5.48 23.21 -30.35
N ASN A 302 5.84 24.04 -31.32
CA ASN A 302 5.36 25.41 -31.45
C ASN A 302 4.05 25.55 -32.26
N THR A 303 3.51 24.45 -32.79
CA THR A 303 2.21 24.46 -33.49
C THR A 303 1.07 24.70 -32.49
N GLU A 304 0.19 25.67 -32.77
CA GLU A 304 -0.98 25.93 -31.93
C GLU A 304 -1.96 24.74 -31.95
N ARG A 305 -2.47 24.34 -30.77
CA ARG A 305 -3.44 23.22 -30.63
C ARG A 305 -4.86 23.73 -30.89
N THR A 306 -5.16 24.04 -32.14
CA THR A 306 -6.51 24.47 -32.52
C THR A 306 -7.51 23.32 -32.41
N PRO A 307 -8.80 23.60 -32.16
CA PRO A 307 -9.85 22.56 -32.14
C PRO A 307 -9.89 21.73 -33.42
N GLU A 308 -9.65 22.34 -34.58
CA GLU A 308 -9.62 21.66 -35.89
C GLU A 308 -8.46 20.68 -36.00
N LEU A 309 -7.26 21.06 -35.51
CA LEU A 309 -6.10 20.17 -35.48
C LEU A 309 -6.39 18.98 -34.55
N MET A 310 -6.88 19.23 -33.35
CA MET A 310 -7.18 18.18 -32.38
C MET A 310 -8.25 17.21 -32.91
N ALA A 311 -9.29 17.71 -33.57
CA ALA A 311 -10.29 16.87 -34.24
C ALA A 311 -9.67 16.01 -35.37
N GLY A 312 -8.73 16.59 -36.14
CA GLY A 312 -8.00 15.86 -37.17
C GLY A 312 -7.10 14.75 -36.60
N LEU A 313 -6.39 15.02 -35.50
CA LEU A 313 -5.54 14.03 -34.82
C LEU A 313 -6.39 12.89 -34.23
N GLN A 314 -7.52 13.22 -33.60
CA GLN A 314 -8.46 12.22 -33.09
C GLN A 314 -8.98 11.31 -34.22
N LYS A 315 -9.34 11.88 -35.38
CA LYS A 315 -9.74 11.10 -36.55
C LYS A 315 -8.64 10.14 -37.01
N LEU A 316 -7.38 10.57 -37.02
CA LEU A 316 -6.26 9.69 -37.36
C LEU A 316 -6.08 8.53 -36.39
N VAL A 317 -6.32 8.75 -35.09
CA VAL A 317 -6.32 7.67 -34.08
C VAL A 317 -7.44 6.66 -34.39
N GLU A 318 -8.64 7.13 -34.66
CA GLU A 318 -9.79 6.26 -34.96
C GLU A 318 -9.56 5.41 -36.23
N GLU A 319 -9.03 6.03 -37.28
CA GLU A 319 -8.62 5.34 -38.52
C GLU A 319 -7.50 4.33 -38.24
N ALA A 320 -6.49 4.69 -37.45
CA ALA A 320 -5.39 3.78 -37.13
C ALA A 320 -5.87 2.53 -36.37
N GLU A 321 -6.83 2.69 -35.47
CA GLU A 321 -7.46 1.57 -34.75
C GLU A 321 -8.31 0.69 -35.67
N GLU A 322 -8.99 1.31 -36.64
CA GLU A 322 -9.70 0.58 -37.69
C GLU A 322 -8.73 -0.27 -38.52
N HIS A 323 -7.57 0.30 -38.88
CA HIS A 323 -6.49 -0.42 -39.54
C HIS A 323 -5.95 -1.56 -38.67
N LEU A 324 -5.74 -1.35 -37.36
CA LEU A 324 -5.31 -2.41 -36.45
C LEU A 324 -6.28 -3.58 -36.39
N ALA A 325 -7.58 -3.31 -36.22
CA ALA A 325 -8.60 -4.36 -36.14
C ALA A 325 -8.69 -5.23 -37.40
N HIS A 326 -8.24 -4.71 -38.54
CA HIS A 326 -8.19 -5.43 -39.81
C HIS A 326 -6.80 -5.98 -40.15
N GLY A 327 -5.84 -5.94 -39.22
CA GLY A 327 -4.47 -6.39 -39.45
C GLY A 327 -3.66 -5.55 -40.44
N ARG A 328 -4.14 -4.36 -40.81
CA ARG A 328 -3.45 -3.38 -41.67
C ARG A 328 -2.43 -2.59 -40.86
N PHE A 329 -1.41 -3.31 -40.37
CA PHE A 329 -0.48 -2.78 -39.37
C PHE A 329 0.40 -1.63 -39.89
N GLN A 330 0.71 -1.59 -41.19
CA GLN A 330 1.55 -0.53 -41.75
C GLN A 330 0.80 0.80 -41.81
N GLU A 331 -0.45 0.79 -42.26
CA GLU A 331 -1.32 1.96 -42.32
C GLU A 331 -1.65 2.49 -40.92
N ALA A 332 -1.91 1.59 -39.96
CA ALA A 332 -2.07 1.96 -38.56
C ALA A 332 -0.83 2.68 -38.02
N LEU A 333 0.36 2.12 -38.27
CA LEU A 333 1.63 2.71 -37.84
C LEU A 333 1.84 4.10 -38.45
N ASP A 334 1.49 4.29 -39.73
CA ASP A 334 1.70 5.57 -40.41
C ASP A 334 0.74 6.66 -39.91
N ASN A 335 -0.49 6.32 -39.53
CA ASN A 335 -1.39 7.24 -38.85
C ASN A 335 -0.90 7.59 -37.44
N TYR A 336 -0.47 6.61 -36.64
CA TYR A 336 0.04 6.90 -35.30
C TYR A 336 1.32 7.74 -35.29
N LYS A 337 2.21 7.58 -36.28
CA LYS A 337 3.40 8.44 -36.45
C LYS A 337 3.06 9.91 -36.65
N ARG A 338 1.86 10.21 -37.17
CA ARG A 338 1.38 11.59 -37.34
C ARG A 338 0.78 12.15 -36.05
N VAL A 339 0.25 11.29 -35.19
CA VAL A 339 -0.41 11.70 -33.93
C VAL A 339 0.59 11.90 -32.80
N VAL A 340 1.44 10.90 -32.56
CA VAL A 340 2.34 10.84 -31.39
C VAL A 340 3.26 12.06 -31.22
N PRO A 341 3.74 12.75 -32.28
CA PRO A 341 4.53 13.97 -32.09
C PRO A 341 3.74 15.16 -31.56
N PHE A 342 2.47 15.32 -31.95
CA PHE A 342 1.59 16.39 -31.47
C PHE A 342 0.96 16.07 -30.12
N GLU A 343 0.73 14.78 -29.89
CA GLU A 343 0.21 14.20 -28.67
C GLU A 343 1.19 13.16 -28.10
N PRO A 344 2.38 13.58 -27.62
CA PRO A 344 3.05 12.80 -26.59
C PRO A 344 2.05 12.71 -25.42
N GLN A 345 2.16 11.88 -24.41
CA GLN A 345 1.10 11.70 -23.38
C GLN A 345 -0.20 11.03 -23.87
N ASN A 346 -0.52 10.98 -25.17
CA ASN A 346 -1.60 10.10 -25.64
C ASN A 346 -1.13 8.64 -25.56
N GLY A 347 -1.37 8.03 -24.39
CA GLY A 347 -1.00 6.65 -24.08
C GLY A 347 -1.65 5.65 -25.03
N ARG A 348 -2.88 5.93 -25.48
CA ARG A 348 -3.64 5.10 -26.41
C ARG A 348 -3.01 5.07 -27.80
N ALA A 349 -2.63 6.24 -28.33
CA ALA A 349 -1.94 6.36 -29.61
C ALA A 349 -0.54 5.70 -29.58
N ARG A 350 0.21 5.86 -28.49
CA ARG A 350 1.51 5.16 -28.31
C ARG A 350 1.35 3.65 -28.22
N ALA A 351 0.35 3.17 -27.47
CA ALA A 351 0.03 1.75 -27.36
C ALA A 351 -0.33 1.16 -28.73
N GLY A 352 -1.16 1.87 -29.50
CA GLY A 352 -1.54 1.48 -30.85
C GLY A 352 -0.36 1.47 -31.82
N MET A 353 0.53 2.46 -31.73
CA MET A 353 1.78 2.48 -32.49
C MET A 353 2.66 1.27 -32.19
N ALA A 354 2.83 0.93 -30.90
CA ALA A 354 3.57 -0.25 -30.48
C ALA A 354 2.91 -1.54 -30.97
N TRP A 355 1.58 -1.65 -30.85
CA TRP A 355 0.82 -2.81 -31.33
C TRP A 355 0.95 -3.02 -32.84
N ALA A 356 0.91 -1.93 -33.63
CA ALA A 356 1.17 -1.97 -35.07
C ALA A 356 2.59 -2.46 -35.38
N MET A 357 3.59 -1.99 -34.63
CA MET A 357 4.98 -2.45 -34.80
C MET A 357 5.16 -3.94 -34.44
N ILE A 358 4.44 -4.45 -33.43
CA ILE A 358 4.41 -5.89 -33.10
C ILE A 358 3.85 -6.69 -34.28
N GLY A 359 2.71 -6.24 -34.85
CA GLY A 359 2.09 -6.88 -36.02
C GLY A 359 3.00 -6.90 -37.27
N LEU A 360 3.88 -5.90 -37.41
CA LEU A 360 4.90 -5.82 -38.47
C LEU A 360 6.21 -6.56 -38.13
N ASN A 361 6.26 -7.28 -37.00
CA ASN A 361 7.45 -7.98 -36.51
C ASN A 361 8.67 -7.07 -36.26
N ARG A 362 8.44 -5.81 -35.86
CA ARG A 362 9.48 -4.81 -35.54
C ARG A 362 9.81 -4.78 -34.03
N GLN A 363 10.07 -5.95 -33.45
CA GLN A 363 10.00 -6.16 -31.99
C GLN A 363 10.90 -5.28 -31.11
N PRO A 364 12.20 -5.09 -31.40
CA PRO A 364 13.08 -4.34 -30.48
C PRO A 364 12.65 -2.90 -30.23
N MET A 365 11.92 -2.30 -31.18
CA MET A 365 11.37 -0.96 -31.07
C MET A 365 9.95 -0.97 -30.49
N ALA A 366 9.16 -1.97 -30.88
CA ALA A 366 7.81 -2.16 -30.39
C ALA A 366 7.79 -2.32 -28.86
N ASP A 367 8.71 -3.12 -28.30
CA ASP A 367 8.81 -3.33 -26.86
C ASP A 367 9.14 -2.05 -26.08
N ARG A 368 9.97 -1.15 -26.65
CA ARG A 368 10.28 0.13 -26.01
C ARG A 368 9.08 1.06 -25.95
N VAL A 369 8.41 1.24 -27.10
CA VAL A 369 7.23 2.12 -27.18
C VAL A 369 6.07 1.54 -26.37
N TRP A 370 5.94 0.21 -26.35
CA TRP A 370 5.00 -0.52 -25.51
C TRP A 370 5.25 -0.24 -24.03
N GLN A 371 6.50 -0.39 -23.56
CA GLN A 371 6.84 -0.16 -22.15
C GLN A 371 6.52 1.27 -21.71
N VAL A 372 6.82 2.27 -22.54
CA VAL A 372 6.48 3.68 -22.26
C VAL A 372 4.96 3.89 -22.22
N ALA A 373 4.20 3.26 -23.12
CA ALA A 373 2.74 3.36 -23.11
C ALA A 373 2.13 2.74 -21.84
N VAL A 374 2.58 1.54 -21.45
CA VAL A 374 2.11 0.83 -20.26
C VAL A 374 2.46 1.57 -18.96
N GLN A 375 3.69 2.08 -18.84
CA GLN A 375 4.11 2.82 -17.64
C GLN A 375 3.43 4.19 -17.51
N GLY A 376 3.13 4.84 -18.64
CA GLY A 376 2.50 6.16 -18.65
C GLY A 376 1.00 6.10 -18.35
N ASP A 377 0.26 5.24 -19.05
CA ASP A 377 -1.18 5.09 -18.87
C ASP A 377 -1.63 3.66 -19.25
N PRO A 378 -1.57 2.69 -18.31
CA PRO A 378 -1.99 1.32 -18.58
C PRO A 378 -3.50 1.21 -18.86
N LYS A 379 -4.30 2.19 -18.40
CA LYS A 379 -5.74 2.24 -18.67
C LYS A 379 -6.03 2.60 -20.13
N ALA A 380 -5.23 3.48 -20.73
CA ALA A 380 -5.32 3.77 -22.16
C ALA A 380 -4.97 2.54 -23.02
N VAL A 381 -4.02 1.72 -22.58
CA VAL A 381 -3.69 0.43 -23.24
C VAL A 381 -4.86 -0.55 -23.16
N ASP A 382 -5.52 -0.67 -21.99
CA ASP A 382 -6.75 -1.49 -21.85
C ASP A 382 -7.89 -0.99 -22.75
N ALA A 383 -8.10 0.32 -22.81
CA ALA A 383 -9.12 0.94 -23.67
C ALA A 383 -8.90 0.63 -25.16
N LEU A 384 -7.64 0.57 -25.61
CA LEU A 384 -7.31 0.12 -26.96
C LEU A 384 -7.73 -1.34 -27.19
N GLY A 385 -7.43 -2.24 -26.26
CA GLY A 385 -7.88 -3.65 -26.35
C GLY A 385 -9.41 -3.77 -26.44
N THR A 386 -10.14 -2.95 -25.66
CA THR A 386 -11.60 -2.89 -25.72
C THR A 386 -12.08 -2.42 -27.10
N THR A 387 -11.44 -1.39 -27.64
CA THR A 387 -11.76 -0.85 -28.97
C THR A 387 -11.50 -1.85 -30.08
N LEU A 388 -10.39 -2.60 -30.04
CA LEU A 388 -10.11 -3.66 -31.03
C LEU A 388 -11.20 -4.74 -31.02
N LYS A 389 -11.64 -5.16 -29.83
CA LYS A 389 -12.75 -6.11 -29.69
C LYS A 389 -14.04 -5.57 -30.32
N GLU A 390 -14.39 -4.32 -30.04
CA GLU A 390 -15.59 -3.66 -30.57
C GLU A 390 -15.55 -3.50 -32.10
N LYS A 391 -14.36 -3.25 -32.66
CA LYS A 391 -14.12 -3.14 -34.10
C LYS A 391 -13.98 -4.50 -34.81
N GLY A 392 -14.23 -5.61 -34.12
CA GLY A 392 -14.28 -6.95 -34.72
C GLY A 392 -12.99 -7.76 -34.64
N ASP A 393 -12.00 -7.34 -33.84
CA ASP A 393 -10.76 -8.09 -33.58
C ASP A 393 -10.66 -8.57 -32.11
N PRO A 394 -11.50 -9.54 -31.69
CA PRO A 394 -11.46 -10.07 -30.33
C PRO A 394 -10.18 -10.85 -30.02
N GLU A 395 -9.54 -11.44 -31.04
CA GLU A 395 -8.31 -12.21 -30.85
C GLU A 395 -7.08 -11.31 -30.70
N GLY A 396 -6.99 -10.22 -31.47
CA GLY A 396 -5.98 -9.17 -31.25
C GLY A 396 -6.15 -8.50 -29.88
N ALA A 397 -7.39 -8.21 -29.47
CA ALA A 397 -7.68 -7.69 -28.13
C ALA A 397 -7.15 -8.60 -27.01
N LYS A 398 -7.41 -9.91 -27.08
CA LYS A 398 -6.88 -10.89 -26.11
C LYS A 398 -5.36 -10.89 -26.06
N LYS A 399 -4.69 -10.89 -27.22
CA LYS A 399 -3.22 -10.86 -27.29
C LYS A 399 -2.66 -9.57 -26.67
N LEU A 400 -3.31 -8.43 -26.92
CA LEU A 400 -2.93 -7.14 -26.37
C LEU A 400 -3.08 -7.13 -24.84
N TRP A 401 -4.23 -7.57 -24.32
CA TRP A 401 -4.45 -7.68 -22.88
C TRP A 401 -3.52 -8.66 -22.19
N ARG A 402 -3.15 -9.77 -22.86
CA ARG A 402 -2.14 -10.70 -22.35
C ARG A 402 -0.79 -10.02 -22.18
N LYS A 403 -0.31 -9.34 -23.24
CA LYS A 403 0.97 -8.60 -23.16
C LYS A 403 0.91 -7.48 -22.12
N LEU A 404 -0.24 -6.83 -21.94
CA LEU A 404 -0.45 -5.82 -20.90
C LEU A 404 -0.34 -6.45 -19.51
N ALA A 405 -0.96 -7.61 -19.29
CA ALA A 405 -0.86 -8.33 -18.03
C ALA A 405 0.55 -8.83 -17.71
N GLU A 406 1.32 -9.24 -18.73
CA GLU A 406 2.73 -9.58 -18.58
C GLU A 406 3.59 -8.35 -18.23
N SER A 407 3.24 -7.18 -18.77
CA SER A 407 4.03 -5.94 -18.60
C SER A 407 3.67 -5.16 -17.33
N ASP A 408 2.42 -5.25 -16.88
CA ASP A 408 1.93 -4.66 -15.64
C ASP A 408 0.94 -5.62 -14.93
N PRO A 409 1.48 -6.56 -14.14
CA PRO A 409 0.67 -7.52 -13.38
C PRO A 409 -0.24 -6.87 -12.33
N SER A 410 0.16 -5.71 -11.79
CA SER A 410 -0.60 -5.01 -10.75
C SER A 410 -1.87 -4.39 -11.35
N TYR A 411 -1.72 -3.67 -12.47
CA TYR A 411 -2.86 -3.15 -13.21
C TYR A 411 -3.80 -4.28 -13.65
N ALA A 412 -3.25 -5.37 -14.20
CA ALA A 412 -4.05 -6.49 -14.69
C ALA A 412 -4.90 -7.18 -13.62
N ALA A 413 -4.37 -7.32 -12.40
CA ALA A 413 -5.12 -7.84 -11.26
C ALA A 413 -6.28 -6.89 -10.89
N SER A 414 -6.02 -5.57 -10.83
CA SER A 414 -7.03 -4.58 -10.47
C SER A 414 -8.13 -4.40 -11.53
N ALA A 415 -7.78 -4.48 -12.81
CA ALA A 415 -8.69 -4.30 -13.94
C ALA A 415 -9.40 -5.61 -14.33
N GLY A 416 -9.06 -6.73 -13.68
CA GLY A 416 -9.63 -8.05 -13.96
C GLY A 416 -9.33 -8.55 -15.37
N LEU A 417 -8.14 -8.24 -15.92
CA LEU A 417 -7.79 -8.60 -17.29
C LEU A 417 -7.76 -10.12 -17.50
N ALA A 418 -7.38 -10.90 -16.49
CA ALA A 418 -7.36 -12.37 -16.55
C ALA A 418 -8.70 -12.97 -17.03
N ASN A 419 -9.83 -12.36 -16.63
CA ASN A 419 -11.17 -12.78 -17.05
C ASN A 419 -11.47 -12.49 -18.53
N ARG A 420 -10.74 -11.54 -19.13
CA ARG A 420 -10.92 -11.09 -20.52
C ARG A 420 -10.02 -11.85 -21.50
N VAL A 421 -8.90 -12.39 -21.03
CA VAL A 421 -7.94 -13.15 -21.86
C VAL A 421 -8.36 -14.62 -22.00
N GLY A 422 -9.13 -15.16 -21.05
CA GLY A 422 -9.45 -16.59 -20.97
C GLY A 422 -8.26 -17.44 -20.48
N PRO A 423 -8.46 -18.74 -20.20
CA PRO A 423 -7.39 -19.65 -19.81
C PRO A 423 -6.31 -19.83 -20.89
#